data_AF-A0A8C2JTJ3-F1
#
_entry.id   AF-A0A8C2JTJ3-F1
#
_cell.length_a   1.000
_cell.length_b   1.000
_cell.length_c   1.000
_cell.angle_alpha   90.00
_cell.angle_beta   90.00
_cell.angle_gamma   90.00
#
_symmetry.space_group_name_H-M   'P 1'
#
loop_
_entity.id
_entity.type
_entity.pdbx_description
1 polymer ?
#
loop_
_entity_poly.entity_id
_entity_poly.type
_entity_poly.pdbx_seq_one_letter_code
_entity_poly.pdbx_strand_id
1 'polypeptide(L)' 'MSELVVVPDIAQKMSWVENYWPDDSYFPKPFVQKYCLMGVKDSYTDFHIDFGGT' A
#
# COMPACT_ATOMS: atom_id res chain seq x y z
N MET A 1 -3.84 -5.54 -13.98
CA MET A 1 -4.12 -6.28 -12.73
C MET A 1 -4.82 -5.42 -11.67
N SER A 2 -4.47 -4.13 -11.50
CA SER A 2 -5.08 -3.27 -10.45
C SER A 2 -6.61 -3.21 -10.48
N GLU A 3 -7.24 -3.27 -11.66
CA GLU A 3 -8.70 -3.23 -11.84
C GLU A 3 -9.41 -4.47 -11.27
N LEU A 4 -8.69 -5.58 -11.08
CA LEU A 4 -9.25 -6.84 -10.56
C LEU A 4 -9.30 -6.88 -9.03
N VAL A 5 -8.69 -5.90 -8.35
CA VAL A 5 -8.54 -5.89 -6.89
C VAL A 5 -8.96 -4.53 -6.35
N VAL A 6 -9.88 -4.55 -5.39
CA VAL A 6 -10.27 -3.37 -4.60
C VAL A 6 -9.70 -3.56 -3.20
N VAL A 7 -9.02 -2.52 -2.67
CA VAL A 7 -8.49 -2.54 -1.30
C VAL A 7 -9.64 -2.42 -0.29
N PRO A 8 -9.53 -2.96 0.94
CA PRO A 8 -10.61 -2.90 1.92
C PRO A 8 -11.09 -1.47 2.23
N ASP A 9 -12.40 -1.29 2.43
CA ASP A 9 -13.00 0.03 2.69
C ASP A 9 -12.40 0.76 3.88
N ILE A 10 -12.06 0.03 4.95
CA ILE A 10 -11.45 0.63 6.14
C ILE A 10 -10.05 1.19 5.84
N ALA A 11 -9.26 0.53 4.97
CA ALA A 11 -7.95 1.01 4.57
C ALA A 11 -8.08 2.31 3.77
N GLN A 12 -9.08 2.40 2.88
CA GLN A 12 -9.37 3.64 2.15
C GLN A 12 -9.79 4.78 3.09
N LYS A 13 -10.69 4.49 4.05
CA LYS A 13 -11.21 5.47 5.01
C LYS A 13 -10.16 6.00 5.98
N MET A 14 -9.15 5.19 6.33
CA MET A 14 -8.11 5.57 7.28
C MET A 14 -6.83 6.10 6.61
N SER A 15 -6.62 5.81 5.32
CA SER A 15 -5.40 6.17 4.59
C SER A 15 -5.19 7.68 4.52
N TRP A 16 -4.04 8.17 4.98
CA TRP A 16 -3.69 9.57 4.79
C TRP A 16 -3.52 9.93 3.32
N VAL A 17 -3.04 8.99 2.50
CA VAL A 17 -2.84 9.20 1.06
C VAL A 17 -4.18 9.35 0.32
N GLU A 18 -5.23 8.66 0.76
CA GLU A 18 -6.54 8.77 0.12
C GLU A 18 -7.34 9.99 0.60
N ASN A 19 -7.16 10.42 1.85
CA ASN A 19 -8.00 11.46 2.45
C ASN A 19 -7.36 12.85 2.47
N TYR A 20 -6.03 12.94 2.46
CA TYR A 20 -5.32 14.20 2.72
C TYR A 20 -4.19 14.52 1.75
N TRP A 21 -3.88 13.64 0.77
CA TRP A 21 -2.87 13.94 -0.23
C TRP A 21 -3.43 14.89 -1.30
N PRO A 22 -2.82 16.07 -1.54
CA PRO A 22 -3.35 17.04 -2.49
C PRO A 22 -3.09 16.63 -3.95
N ASP A 23 -4.06 16.89 -4.83
CA ASP A 23 -3.99 16.57 -6.25
C ASP A 23 -3.03 17.48 -7.03
N ASP A 24 -2.78 18.69 -6.54
CA ASP A 24 -1.86 19.70 -7.11
C ASP A 24 -0.48 19.71 -6.44
N SER A 25 -0.16 18.65 -5.68
CA SER A 25 1.16 18.49 -5.07
C SER A 25 2.26 18.49 -6.13
N TYR A 26 3.34 19.23 -5.87
CA TYR A 26 4.58 19.05 -6.62
C TYR A 26 5.19 17.65 -6.43
N PHE A 27 4.92 17.01 -5.28
CA PHE A 27 5.43 15.69 -4.95
C PHE A 27 4.51 14.59 -5.50
N PRO A 28 5.08 13.48 -6.00
CA PRO A 28 4.29 12.37 -6.52
C PRO A 28 3.50 11.67 -5.41
N LYS A 29 2.24 11.31 -5.71
CA LYS A 29 1.38 10.55 -4.79
C LYS A 29 1.98 9.15 -4.52
N PRO A 30 2.11 8.70 -3.26
CA PRO A 30 2.62 7.37 -2.95
C PRO A 30 1.67 6.25 -3.41
N PHE A 31 2.21 5.22 -4.08
CA PHE A 31 1.46 4.05 -4.53
C PHE A 31 1.92 2.79 -3.78
N VAL A 32 1.36 2.59 -2.59
CA VAL A 32 1.71 1.48 -1.68
C VAL A 32 0.48 0.67 -1.23
N GLN A 33 -0.64 0.81 -1.92
CA GLN A 33 -1.93 0.25 -1.47
C GLN A 33 -2.17 -1.17 -1.98
N LYS A 34 -1.51 -1.59 -3.07
CA LYS A 34 -1.77 -2.88 -3.74
C LYS A 34 -0.45 -3.60 -4.03
N TYR A 35 -0.19 -4.67 -3.29
CA TYR A 35 0.93 -5.59 -3.53
C TYR A 35 0.40 -7.00 -3.85
N CYS A 36 1.07 -7.68 -4.77
CA CYS A 36 0.87 -9.11 -5.01
C CYS A 36 2.11 -9.86 -4.54
N LEU A 37 1.95 -10.75 -3.57
CA LEU A 37 3.04 -11.55 -3.01
C LEU A 37 2.95 -12.97 -3.57
N MET A 38 4.05 -13.49 -4.08
CA MET A 38 4.17 -14.85 -4.60
C MET A 38 5.42 -15.50 -3.99
N GLY A 39 5.22 -16.46 -3.09
CA GLY A 39 6.31 -17.18 -2.41
C GLY A 39 6.37 -18.64 -2.86
N VAL A 40 7.57 -19.15 -3.10
CA VAL A 40 7.81 -20.59 -3.30
C VAL A 40 7.99 -21.27 -1.94
N LYS A 41 8.01 -22.62 -1.93
CA LYS A 41 8.30 -23.40 -0.73
C LYS A 41 9.61 -22.91 -0.09
N ASP A 42 9.59 -22.78 1.23
CA ASP A 42 10.72 -22.35 2.07
C ASP A 42 11.15 -20.87 1.89
N SER A 43 10.28 -20.02 1.34
CA SER A 43 10.47 -18.55 1.38
C SER A 43 10.35 -18.02 2.81
N TYR A 44 11.28 -17.16 3.23
CA TYR A 44 11.30 -16.54 4.56
C TYR A 44 11.61 -15.04 4.46
N THR A 45 10.79 -14.22 5.13
CA THR A 45 11.05 -12.79 5.36
C THR A 45 11.39 -12.62 6.83
N ASP A 46 12.61 -12.15 7.11
CA ASP A 46 13.09 -11.99 8.48
C ASP A 46 12.37 -10.87 9.23
N PHE A 47 12.60 -10.78 10.54
CA PHE A 47 12.00 -9.77 11.39
C PHE A 47 12.29 -8.35 10.87
N HIS A 48 11.24 -7.56 10.66
CA HIS A 48 11.32 -6.17 10.24
C HIS A 48 10.10 -5.36 10.72
N ILE A 49 10.19 -4.04 10.58
CA ILE A 49 9.08 -3.09 10.73
C ILE A 49 8.75 -2.59 9.31
N ASP A 50 7.46 -2.45 9.00
CA ASP A 50 7.03 -1.91 7.71
C ASP A 50 7.51 -0.46 7.51
N PHE A 51 7.73 -0.10 6.24
CA PHE A 51 8.30 1.20 5.89
C PHE A 51 7.41 2.35 6.39
N GLY A 52 8.03 3.38 6.99
CA GLY A 52 7.29 4.54 7.49
C GLY A 52 6.37 4.26 8.69
N GLY A 53 6.41 3.06 9.27
CA GLY A 53 5.54 2.67 10.39
C GLY A 53 4.07 2.53 10.00
N THR A 54 3.81 2.18 8.74
CA THR A 54 2.47 1.93 8.19
C THR A 54 1.84 0.64 8.69
#